data_AF-T1BNS2-F1
#
_entry.id   AF-T1BNS2-F1
#
_cell.length_a   1.000
_cell.length_b   1.000
_cell.length_c   1.000
_cell.angle_alpha   90.00
_cell.angle_beta   90.00
_cell.angle_gamma   90.00
#
_symmetry.space_group_name_H-M   'P 1'
#
loop_
_entity.id
_entity.type
_entity.pdbx_description
1 polymer ?
#
loop_
_entity_poly.entity_id
_entity_poly.type
_entity_poly.pdbx_seq_one_letter_code
_entity_poly.pdbx_strand_id
1 'polypeptide(L)' 'MRILHYRGLDTRRVQKAFDKVRQALIREDFHSAQIKKLAPTPYWRARLDDSNRLLLQFVRHADETVCLLLEVIP' A
#
# COMPACT_ATOMS: atom_id res chain seq x y z
N MET A 1 6.79 2.78 -10.53
CA MET A 1 7.48 1.93 -9.53
C MET A 1 7.08 0.44 -9.60
N ARG A 2 7.88 -0.47 -9.06
CA ARG A 2 7.50 -1.90 -8.90
C ARG A 2 6.66 -2.09 -7.63
N ILE A 3 5.63 -2.93 -7.72
CA ILE A 3 4.78 -3.27 -6.57
C ILE A 3 4.85 -4.77 -6.32
N LEU A 4 5.09 -5.16 -5.07
CA LEU A 4 5.07 -6.54 -4.61
C LEU A 4 4.08 -6.68 -3.46
N HIS A 5 3.43 -7.83 -3.35
CA HIS A 5 2.53 -8.13 -2.24
C HIS A 5 3.13 -9.25 -1.39
N TYR A 6 2.96 -9.13 -0.08
CA TYR A 6 3.23 -10.23 0.83
C TYR A 6 2.33 -11.42 0.48
N ARG A 7 2.89 -12.64 0.49
CA ARG A 7 2.17 -13.86 0.09
C ARG A 7 0.90 -14.10 0.92
N GLY A 8 0.90 -13.71 2.19
CA GLY A 8 -0.22 -13.87 3.11
C GLY A 8 -1.19 -12.69 3.17
N LEU A 9 -1.07 -11.71 2.27
CA LEU A 9 -1.94 -10.53 2.27
C LEU A 9 -3.40 -10.93 1.93
N ASP A 10 -4.32 -10.77 2.89
CA ASP A 10 -5.75 -11.03 2.71
C ASP A 10 -6.52 -9.75 2.37
N THR A 11 -7.01 -9.66 1.14
CA THR A 11 -7.78 -8.51 0.62
C THR A 11 -9.24 -8.83 0.38
N ARG A 12 -9.72 -10.04 0.72
CA ARG A 12 -11.04 -10.54 0.26
C ARG A 12 -12.20 -9.61 0.60
N ARG A 13 -12.16 -8.97 1.78
CA ARG A 13 -13.21 -8.03 2.24
C ARG A 13 -13.14 -6.64 1.61
N VAL A 14 -11.99 -6.28 1.05
CA VAL A 14 -11.65 -4.92 0.60
C VAL A 14 -11.10 -4.90 -0.83
N GLN A 15 -11.32 -5.96 -1.59
CA GLN A 15 -10.66 -6.23 -2.87
C GLN A 15 -10.78 -5.05 -3.85
N LYS A 16 -11.99 -4.49 -4.00
CA LYS A 16 -12.25 -3.37 -4.91
C LYS A 16 -11.48 -2.11 -4.51
N ALA A 17 -11.39 -1.82 -3.22
CA ALA A 17 -10.63 -0.68 -2.72
C ALA A 17 -9.12 -0.91 -2.86
N PHE A 18 -8.68 -2.13 -2.56
CA PHE A 18 -7.30 -2.55 -2.73
C PHE A 18 -6.83 -2.39 -4.18
N ASP A 19 -7.62 -2.84 -5.15
CA ASP A 19 -7.27 -2.71 -6.56
C ASP A 19 -7.15 -1.24 -6.99
N LYS A 20 -8.03 -0.36 -6.49
CA LYS A 20 -7.93 1.08 -6.74
C LYS A 20 -6.64 1.68 -6.18
N VAL A 21 -6.30 1.35 -4.92
CA VAL A 21 -5.06 1.80 -4.29
C VAL A 21 -3.84 1.27 -5.05
N ARG A 22 -3.84 -0.01 -5.43
CA ARG A 22 -2.77 -0.62 -6.22
C ARG A 22 -2.59 0.10 -7.57
N GLN A 23 -3.67 0.39 -8.27
CA GLN A 23 -3.61 1.13 -9.55
C GLN A 23 -3.09 2.56 -9.38
N ALA A 24 -3.52 3.25 -8.31
CA ALA A 24 -3.01 4.58 -7.99
C ALA A 24 -1.49 4.53 -7.69
N LEU A 25 -1.02 3.53 -6.94
CA LEU A 25 0.42 3.33 -6.68
C LEU A 25 1.22 3.04 -7.95
N ILE A 26 0.68 2.26 -8.90
CA ILE A 26 1.35 1.99 -10.19
C ILE A 26 1.54 3.29 -10.96
N ARG A 27 0.56 4.19 -10.91
CA ARG A 27 0.57 5.51 -11.54
C ARG A 27 1.28 6.59 -10.72
N GLU A 28 1.82 6.22 -9.57
CA GLU A 28 2.48 7.13 -8.62
C GLU A 28 1.55 8.27 -8.12
N ASP A 29 0.24 8.04 -8.17
CA ASP A 29 -0.79 8.93 -7.64
C ASP A 29 -1.04 8.64 -6.14
N PHE A 30 -0.11 9.10 -5.31
CA PHE A 30 -0.19 8.92 -3.86
C PHE A 30 -1.33 9.69 -3.21
N HIS A 31 -1.81 10.75 -3.86
CA HIS A 31 -2.90 11.57 -3.36
C HIS A 31 -4.21 10.77 -3.40
N SER A 32 -4.55 10.17 -4.55
CA SER A 32 -5.75 9.32 -4.69
C SER A 32 -5.71 8.08 -3.79
N ALA A 33 -4.52 7.52 -3.55
CA ALA A 33 -4.31 6.42 -2.62
C ALA A 33 -4.32 6.84 -1.13
N GLN A 34 -4.45 8.13 -0.83
CA GLN A 34 -4.46 8.68 0.54
C GLN A 34 -3.29 8.16 1.40
N ILE A 35 -2.09 8.17 0.82
CA ILE A 35 -0.88 7.65 1.45
C ILE A 35 -0.45 8.55 2.62
N LYS A 36 -0.27 7.98 3.81
CA LYS A 36 0.25 8.67 4.99
C LYS A 36 1.37 7.89 5.66
N LYS A 37 2.44 8.58 6.05
CA LYS A 37 3.57 7.98 6.78
C LYS A 37 3.15 7.67 8.21
N LEU A 38 3.52 6.50 8.71
CA LEU A 38 3.34 6.12 10.12
C LEU A 38 4.61 6.44 10.90
N ALA A 39 4.87 7.72 11.17
CA ALA A 39 6.06 8.11 11.93
C ALA A 39 5.97 7.63 13.39
N PRO A 40 7.08 7.19 14.01
CA PRO A 40 8.47 7.16 13.50
C PRO A 40 8.86 5.86 12.76
N THR A 41 7.90 5.03 12.36
CA THR A 41 8.16 3.73 11.73
C THR A 41 8.56 3.88 10.25
N PRO A 42 9.14 2.84 9.62
CA PRO A 42 9.39 2.83 8.17
C PRO A 42 8.11 2.62 7.34
N TYR A 43 6.96 2.42 7.99
CA TYR A 43 5.71 2.06 7.32
C TYR A 43 4.89 3.28 6.89
N TRP A 44 4.02 3.00 5.94
CA TRP A 44 3.02 3.91 5.41
C TRP A 44 1.68 3.19 5.41
N ARG A 45 0.61 3.97 5.29
CA ARG A 45 -0.74 3.46 5.14
C ARG A 45 -1.46 4.10 3.97
N ALA A 46 -2.25 3.31 3.25
CA ALA A 46 -3.26 3.78 2.30
C ALA A 46 -4.66 3.53 2.86
N ARG A 47 -5.61 4.43 2.62
CA ARG A 47 -7.01 4.19 3.01
C ARG A 47 -7.65 3.21 2.02
N LEU A 48 -8.30 2.18 2.53
CA LEU A 48 -9.12 1.27 1.71
C LEU A 48 -10.60 1.62 1.85
N ASP A 49 -11.08 1.72 3.09
CA ASP A 49 -12.43 2.19 3.42
C ASP A 49 -12.40 2.96 4.75
N ASP A 50 -13.52 3.02 5.47
CA ASP A 50 -13.64 3.74 6.74
C ASP A 50 -12.92 3.04 7.90
N SER A 51 -12.82 1.71 7.83
CA SER A 51 -12.32 0.85 8.92
C SER A 51 -11.08 0.06 8.55
N ASN A 52 -10.59 0.13 7.32
CA ASN A 52 -9.47 -0.67 6.85
C ASN A 52 -8.44 0.21 6.14
N ARG A 53 -7.17 -0.07 6.42
CA ARG A 53 -6.00 0.55 5.80
C ARG A 53 -5.07 -0.53 5.28
N LEU A 54 -4.43 -0.24 4.16
CA LEU A 54 -3.34 -1.07 3.64
C LEU A 54 -2.03 -0.58 4.25
N LEU A 55 -1.36 -1.43 5.02
CA LEU A 55 0.01 -1.22 5.47
C LEU A 55 0.96 -1.50 4.32
N LEU A 56 1.88 -0.57 4.07
CA LEU A 56 2.87 -0.69 3.01
C LEU A 56 4.21 -0.08 3.39
N GLN A 57 5.25 -0.45 2.66
CA GLN A 57 6.60 0.07 2.84
C GLN A 57 7.24 0.35 1.48
N PHE A 58 7.90 1.50 1.36
CA PHE A 58 8.78 1.76 0.23
C PHE A 58 10.19 1.33 0.58
N VAL A 59 10.78 0.47 -0.24
CA VAL A 59 12.15 -0.02 -0.09
C VAL A 59 12.94 0.29 -1.35
N ARG A 60 14.24 0.54 -1.20
CA ARG A 60 15.17 0.68 -2.32
C ARG A 60 15.86 -0.66 -2.53
N HIS A 61 15.81 -1.17 -3.75
CA HIS A 61 16.55 -2.37 -4.15
C HIS A 61 17.29 -2.05 -5.44
N ALA A 62 18.62 -2.04 -5.39
CA ALA A 62 19.46 -1.51 -6.46
C ALA A 62 18.98 -0.12 -6.93
N ASP A 63 18.71 0.03 -8.23
CA ASP A 63 18.31 1.30 -8.85
C ASP A 63 16.79 1.51 -8.89
N GLU A 64 16.00 0.64 -8.25
CA GLU A 64 14.54 0.75 -8.22
C GLU A 64 13.97 0.96 -6.81
N THR A 65 12.88 1.73 -6.77
CA THR A 65 12.02 1.83 -5.58
C THR A 65 10.89 0.83 -5.74
N VAL A 66 10.73 -0.03 -4.74
CA VAL A 66 9.69 -1.06 -4.68
C VAL A 66 8.72 -0.72 -3.56
N CYS A 67 7.42 -0.77 -3.86
CA CYS A 67 6.37 -0.67 -2.87
C CYS A 67 5.94 -2.08 -2.45
N LEU A 68 6.12 -2.40 -1.18
CA LEU A 68 5.69 -3.65 -0.56
C LEU A 68 4.33 -3.46 0.09
N LEU A 69 3.32 -4.21 -0.34
CA LEU A 69 2.01 -4.24 0.30
C LEU A 69 1.98 -5.40 1.29
N LEU A 70 1.78 -5.09 2.57
CA LEU A 70 2.10 -5.99 3.68
C LEU A 70 0.85 -6.63 4.28
N GLU A 71 -0.09 -5.81 4.75
CA GLU A 71 -1.25 -6.27 5.53
C GLU A 71 -2.43 -5.29 5.43
N VAL A 72 -3.65 -5.82 5.57
CA VAL A 72 -4.84 -4.99 5.82
C VAL A 72 -5.04 -4.87 7.33
N ILE A 73 -4.91 -3.65 7.84
CA ILE A 73 -5.05 -3.33 9.26
C ILE A 73 -6.29 -2.46 9.50
N PRO A 74 -6.91 -2.52 10.70
CA PRO A 74 -8.04 -1.67 11.04
C PRO A 74 -7.71 -0.17 11.20
#